data_AF-A0A9E7HS96-F1
#
_entry.id   AF-A0A9E7HS96-F1
#
_cell.length_a   1.000
_cell.length_b   1.000
_cell.length_c   1.000
_cell.angle_alpha   90.00
_cell.angle_beta   90.00
_cell.angle_gamma   90.00
#
_symmetry.space_group_name_H-M   'P 1'
#
loop_
_entity.id
_entity.type
_entity.pdbx_description
1 polymer ?
#
loop_
_entity_poly.entity_id
_entity_poly.type
_entity_poly.pdbx_seq_one_letter_code
_entity_poly.pdbx_strand_id
1 'polypeptide(L)'
;MHSFTRLTVFLCGLWVVTLLYGEMVAYWAAFWTCSWPQPRLSSSFSKTDHYVKVAVLADPQLMDRTSHGLPPKSLLLEAAQFYTDLYMRRSFHSSILPFKPDLIVFLGDQFDGGPFLSDEEWQESLNRFKHIFSLNEKGRDLAIPIYYLPGNHDIGYAGFHSRYPKVATLLTLVWFYLSMDGLPFPVLYLVYSNFKELNKW
;
A
#
# COMPACT_ATOMS: atom_id res chain seq x y z
N MET A 1 7.71 -11.09 49.56
CA MET A 1 8.40 -10.11 48.69
C MET A 1 9.25 -10.78 47.61
N HIS A 2 10.15 -11.73 47.91
CA HIS A 2 10.97 -12.44 46.90
C HIS A 2 10.20 -13.15 45.77
N SER A 3 9.02 -13.72 46.05
CA SER A 3 8.22 -14.41 45.03
C SER A 3 7.65 -13.44 43.97
N PHE A 4 7.15 -12.28 44.41
CA PHE A 4 6.63 -11.25 43.50
C PHE A 4 7.73 -10.69 42.59
N THR A 5 8.93 -10.41 43.11
CA THR A 5 10.05 -9.94 42.30
C THR A 5 10.46 -10.97 41.24
N ARG A 6 10.50 -12.26 41.58
CA ARG A 6 10.81 -13.33 40.60
C ARG A 6 9.75 -13.42 39.50
N LEU A 7 8.47 -13.31 39.87
CA LEU A 7 7.37 -13.30 38.90
C LEU A 7 7.44 -12.08 37.97
N THR A 8 7.67 -10.88 38.52
CA THR A 8 7.81 -9.66 37.70
C THR A 8 8.96 -9.77 36.70
N VAL A 9 10.14 -10.23 37.14
CA VAL A 9 11.29 -10.42 36.23
C VAL A 9 10.96 -11.43 35.14
N PHE A 10 10.30 -12.54 35.48
CA PHE A 10 9.88 -13.52 34.49
C PHE A 10 8.92 -12.93 33.45
N LEU A 11 7.89 -12.19 33.89
CA LEU A 11 6.93 -11.57 32.99
C LEU A 11 7.58 -10.48 32.12
N CYS A 12 8.47 -9.67 32.67
CA CYS A 12 9.25 -8.70 31.89
C CYS A 12 10.13 -9.40 30.85
N GLY A 13 10.80 -10.50 31.22
CA GLY A 13 11.60 -11.29 30.29
C GLY A 13 10.75 -11.88 29.16
N LEU A 14 9.61 -12.47 29.51
CA LEU A 14 8.67 -13.01 28.52
C LEU A 14 8.15 -11.92 27.57
N TRP A 15 7.84 -10.74 28.09
CA TRP A 15 7.40 -9.60 27.29
C TRP A 15 8.48 -9.11 26.33
N VAL A 16 9.73 -8.97 26.79
CA VAL A 16 10.88 -8.61 25.94
C VAL A 16 11.11 -9.64 24.84
N VAL A 17 11.06 -10.93 25.18
CA VAL A 17 11.20 -12.02 24.19
C VAL A 17 10.08 -11.97 23.14
N THR A 18 8.85 -11.72 23.57
CA THR A 18 7.69 -11.61 22.67
C THR A 18 7.83 -10.42 21.72
N LEU A 19 8.26 -9.26 22.23
CA LEU A 19 8.53 -8.10 21.39
C LEU A 19 9.67 -8.36 20.40
N LEU A 20 10.79 -8.95 20.83
CA LEU A 20 11.89 -9.29 19.93
C LEU A 20 11.47 -10.28 18.85
N TYR A 21 10.63 -11.25 19.19
CA TYR A 21 10.08 -12.18 18.21
C TYR A 21 9.20 -11.46 17.18
N GLY A 22 8.25 -10.64 17.62
CA GLY A 22 7.33 -9.92 16.73
C GLY A 22 8.01 -8.84 15.88
N GLU A 23 8.96 -8.10 16.46
CA GLU A 23 9.65 -6.98 15.80
C GLU A 23 10.77 -7.42 14.86
N MET A 24 11.31 -8.63 15.00
CA MET A 24 12.46 -9.07 14.21
C MET A 24 12.25 -10.45 13.57
N VAL A 25 12.02 -11.47 14.40
CA VAL A 25 12.02 -12.87 13.93
C VAL A 25 10.84 -13.15 13.00
N ALA A 26 9.67 -12.59 13.29
CA ALA A 26 8.44 -12.82 12.49
C ALA A 26 8.62 -12.42 11.02
N TYR A 27 9.34 -11.35 10.73
CA TYR A 27 9.60 -10.91 9.35
C TYR A 27 10.63 -11.78 8.65
N TRP A 28 11.65 -12.25 9.36
CA TRP A 28 12.68 -13.14 8.81
C TRP A 28 12.17 -14.55 8.55
N ALA A 29 11.13 -14.99 9.27
CA ALA A 29 10.52 -16.29 9.05
C ALA A 29 10.08 -16.48 7.60
N ALA A 30 9.48 -15.45 6.97
CA ALA A 30 9.08 -15.50 5.57
C ALA A 30 10.27 -15.79 4.65
N PHE A 31 11.42 -15.16 4.88
CA PHE A 31 12.64 -15.40 4.10
C PHE A 31 13.14 -16.86 4.17
N TRP A 32 12.96 -17.54 5.30
CA TRP A 32 13.39 -18.93 5.46
C TRP A 32 12.36 -19.96 5.00
N THR A 33 11.07 -19.65 5.04
CA THR A 33 10.00 -20.60 4.74
C THR A 33 9.46 -20.50 3.32
N CYS A 34 9.54 -19.31 2.71
CA CYS A 34 8.97 -19.05 1.40
C CYS A 34 10.04 -19.10 0.30
N SER A 35 9.60 -19.44 -0.89
CA SER A 35 10.39 -19.37 -2.12
C SER A 35 9.44 -19.11 -3.28
N TRP A 36 9.94 -18.50 -4.35
CA TRP A 36 9.13 -18.31 -5.55
C TRP A 36 8.67 -19.67 -6.10
N PRO A 37 7.40 -19.80 -6.52
CA PRO A 37 6.93 -21.03 -7.15
C PRO A 37 7.72 -21.29 -8.42
N GLN A 38 8.20 -22.52 -8.60
CA GLN A 38 8.87 -22.90 -9.84
C GLN A 38 7.83 -23.08 -10.95
N PRO A 39 8.06 -22.53 -12.16
CA PRO A 39 7.20 -22.80 -13.30
C PRO A 39 7.14 -24.31 -13.54
N ARG A 40 5.92 -24.88 -13.62
CA ARG A 40 5.78 -26.27 -14.07
C ARG A 40 6.16 -26.31 -15.54
N LEU A 41 7.27 -26.98 -15.85
CA LEU A 41 7.67 -27.30 -17.23
C LEU A 41 6.58 -28.17 -17.86
N SER A 42 5.57 -27.52 -18.44
CA SER A 42 4.64 -28.17 -19.35
C SER A 42 5.46 -28.40 -20.62
N SER A 43 5.39 -29.60 -21.19
CA SER A 43 6.21 -30.10 -22.31
C SER A 43 6.18 -29.27 -23.61
N SER A 44 5.50 -28.12 -23.63
CA SER A 44 5.47 -27.15 -24.72
C SER A 44 6.19 -25.82 -24.44
N PHE A 45 6.69 -25.59 -23.22
CA PHE A 45 7.46 -24.39 -22.89
C PHE A 45 8.97 -24.68 -22.95
N SER A 46 9.66 -23.93 -23.80
CA SER A 46 11.09 -24.05 -24.04
C SER A 46 11.87 -23.69 -22.77
N LYS A 47 13.05 -24.27 -22.56
CA LYS A 47 14.00 -23.94 -21.46
C LYS A 47 14.44 -22.46 -21.41
N THR A 48 13.97 -21.62 -22.33
CA THR A 48 14.30 -20.19 -22.48
C THR A 48 13.21 -19.25 -21.99
N ASP A 49 12.10 -19.74 -21.42
CA ASP A 49 11.05 -18.86 -20.93
C ASP A 49 11.46 -18.19 -19.61
N HIS A 50 11.89 -16.93 -19.74
CA HIS A 50 12.16 -16.03 -18.63
C HIS A 50 10.86 -15.73 -17.88
N TYR A 51 10.73 -16.23 -16.64
CA TYR A 51 9.62 -15.87 -15.77
C TYR A 51 9.95 -14.57 -15.03
N VAL A 52 8.94 -13.72 -14.87
CA VAL A 52 9.07 -12.43 -14.18
C VAL A 52 8.48 -12.55 -12.78
N LYS A 53 9.24 -12.14 -11.77
CA LYS A 53 8.80 -12.08 -10.38
C LYS A 53 8.19 -10.73 -10.10
N VAL A 54 6.88 -10.72 -9.87
CA VAL A 54 6.13 -9.50 -9.57
C VAL A 54 5.80 -9.48 -8.08
N ALA A 55 6.26 -8.46 -7.37
CA ALA A 55 5.78 -8.17 -6.02
C ALA A 55 4.59 -7.22 -6.11
N VAL A 56 3.45 -7.64 -5.58
CA VAL A 56 2.22 -6.83 -5.52
C VAL A 56 2.01 -6.39 -4.07
N LEU A 57 1.95 -5.09 -3.85
CA LEU A 57 1.66 -4.48 -2.55
C LEU A 57 0.31 -3.77 -2.64
N ALA A 58 -0.64 -4.13 -1.80
CA ALA A 58 -1.97 -3.53 -1.76
C ALA A 58 -2.22 -2.90 -0.39
N ASP A 59 -3.07 -1.87 -0.37
CA ASP A 59 -3.55 -1.21 0.84
C ASP A 59 -2.47 -0.81 1.88
N PRO A 60 -1.37 -0.11 1.49
CA PRO A 60 -0.46 0.44 2.49
C PRO A 60 -1.16 1.37 3.49
N GLN A 61 -2.19 2.11 3.04
CA GLN A 61 -3.02 3.03 3.82
C GLN A 61 -2.19 3.89 4.78
N LEU A 62 -1.28 4.69 4.21
CA LEU A 62 -0.40 5.55 5.00
C LEU A 62 -1.25 6.46 5.90
N MET A 63 -1.04 6.32 7.21
CA MET A 63 -1.79 7.07 8.20
C MET A 63 -1.48 8.57 8.11
N ASP A 64 -2.54 9.36 8.12
CA ASP A 64 -2.50 10.82 8.09
C ASP A 64 -3.55 11.40 9.07
N ARG A 65 -3.80 12.71 9.02
CA ARG A 65 -4.74 13.37 9.95
C ARG A 65 -6.21 12.93 9.79
N THR A 66 -6.56 12.30 8.68
CA THR A 66 -7.91 11.81 8.41
C THR A 66 -8.13 10.42 9.00
N SER A 67 -7.05 9.72 9.37
CA SER A 67 -7.09 8.36 9.87
C SER A 67 -7.76 8.26 11.24
N HIS A 68 -8.77 7.39 11.31
CA HIS A 68 -9.45 6.94 12.54
C HIS A 68 -10.03 8.06 13.43
N GLY A 69 -10.26 9.27 12.91
CA GLY A 69 -10.85 10.39 13.65
C GLY A 69 -10.02 10.85 14.85
N LEU A 70 -8.71 10.57 14.84
CA LEU A 70 -7.80 11.01 15.89
C LEU A 70 -7.64 12.54 15.86
N PRO A 71 -7.48 13.21 17.03
CA PRO A 71 -7.25 14.64 17.03
C PRO A 71 -5.97 14.97 16.24
N PRO A 72 -6.03 15.95 15.31
CA PRO A 72 -4.86 16.34 14.53
C PRO A 72 -3.74 16.82 15.46
N LYS A 73 -2.49 16.45 15.15
CA LYS A 73 -1.29 16.77 15.94
C LYS A 73 -1.33 16.26 17.39
N SER A 74 -2.04 15.16 17.63
CA SER A 74 -1.98 14.47 18.93
C SER A 74 -0.76 13.55 19.00
N LEU A 75 -0.17 13.42 20.18
CA LEU A 75 0.93 12.46 20.43
C LEU A 75 0.54 11.02 20.08
N LEU A 76 -0.76 10.70 20.19
CA LEU A 76 -1.29 9.39 19.81
C LEU A 76 -1.25 9.17 18.30
N LEU A 77 -1.64 10.17 17.51
CA LEU A 77 -1.56 10.11 16.05
C LEU A 77 -0.10 10.02 15.59
N GLU A 78 0.80 10.82 16.15
CA GLU A 78 2.23 10.77 15.83
C GLU A 78 2.84 9.41 16.18
N ALA A 79 2.49 8.84 17.34
CA ALA A 79 2.92 7.51 17.71
C ALA A 79 2.36 6.45 16.74
N ALA A 80 1.08 6.52 16.39
CA ALA A 80 0.45 5.59 15.44
C ALA A 80 1.11 5.66 14.06
N GLN A 81 1.36 6.87 13.54
CA GLN A 81 2.11 7.09 12.30
C GLN A 81 3.51 6.50 12.39
N PHE A 82 4.25 6.78 13.47
CA PHE A 82 5.61 6.27 13.65
C PHE A 82 5.67 4.75 13.66
N TYR A 83 4.80 4.08 14.40
CA TYR A 83 4.80 2.61 14.50
C TYR A 83 4.31 1.94 13.21
N THR A 84 3.32 2.52 12.51
CA THR A 84 2.86 2.00 11.22
C THR A 84 3.88 2.20 10.11
N ASP A 85 4.56 3.34 10.07
CA ASP A 85 5.68 3.61 9.15
C ASP A 85 6.82 2.60 9.37
N LEU A 86 7.17 2.35 10.63
CA LEU A 86 8.20 1.37 11.00
C LEU A 86 7.80 -0.05 10.59
N TYR A 87 6.54 -0.43 10.85
CA TYR A 87 5.97 -1.72 10.45
C TYR A 87 6.05 -1.92 8.93
N MET A 88 5.54 -0.97 8.14
CA MET A 88 5.55 -1.04 6.68
C MET A 88 6.96 -1.13 6.13
N ARG A 89 7.87 -0.28 6.62
CA ARG A 89 9.27 -0.28 6.20
C ARG A 89 9.91 -1.63 6.47
N ARG A 90 9.72 -2.17 7.67
CA ARG A 90 10.33 -3.46 8.04
C ARG A 90 9.75 -4.61 7.23
N SER A 91 8.42 -4.63 7.04
CA SER A 91 7.73 -5.61 6.20
C SER A 91 8.28 -5.63 4.78
N PHE A 92 8.40 -4.46 4.16
CA PHE A 92 8.93 -4.33 2.81
C PHE A 92 10.41 -4.77 2.72
N HIS A 93 11.26 -4.25 3.60
CA HIS A 93 12.71 -4.51 3.56
C HIS A 93 13.10 -5.93 3.96
N SER A 94 12.36 -6.55 4.87
CA SER A 94 12.72 -7.86 5.44
C SER A 94 11.98 -9.01 4.76
N SER A 95 10.76 -8.78 4.28
CA SER A 95 9.90 -9.84 3.75
C SER A 95 9.70 -9.78 2.23
N ILE A 96 9.94 -8.64 1.57
CA ILE A 96 9.73 -8.50 0.12
C ILE A 96 11.06 -8.34 -0.63
N LEU A 97 11.89 -7.37 -0.25
CA LEU A 97 13.15 -7.10 -0.97
C LEU A 97 14.12 -8.30 -1.05
N PRO A 98 14.27 -9.16 -0.01
CA PRO A 98 15.18 -10.30 -0.07
C PRO A 98 14.80 -11.33 -1.14
N PHE A 99 13.53 -11.36 -1.56
CA PHE A 99 13.04 -12.22 -2.64
C PHE A 99 13.44 -11.75 -4.03
N LYS A 100 14.05 -10.56 -4.16
CA LYS A 100 14.54 -9.98 -5.43
C LYS A 100 13.46 -10.03 -6.52
N PRO A 101 12.33 -9.31 -6.34
CA PRO A 101 11.34 -9.16 -7.40
C PRO A 101 11.94 -8.40 -8.58
N ASP A 102 11.51 -8.73 -9.79
CA ASP A 102 11.92 -8.07 -11.03
C ASP A 102 11.14 -6.77 -11.26
N LEU A 103 9.94 -6.65 -10.68
CA LEU A 103 9.16 -5.41 -10.64
C LEU A 103 8.22 -5.38 -9.43
N ILE A 104 7.84 -4.17 -9.02
CA ILE A 104 6.91 -3.92 -7.90
C ILE A 104 5.67 -3.20 -8.42
N VAL A 105 4.48 -3.63 -7.99
CA VAL A 105 3.21 -2.96 -8.29
C VAL A 105 2.52 -2.59 -6.98
N PHE A 106 2.25 -1.30 -6.78
CA PHE A 106 1.35 -0.82 -5.74
C PHE A 106 -0.08 -0.81 -6.28
N LEU A 107 -0.96 -1.59 -5.64
CA LEU A 107 -2.32 -1.89 -6.07
C LEU A 107 -3.35 -1.11 -5.23
N GLY A 108 -3.26 0.21 -5.24
CA GLY A 108 -4.24 1.10 -4.61
C GLY A 108 -4.07 1.34 -3.12
N ASP A 109 -4.82 2.33 -2.65
CA ASP A 109 -4.98 2.79 -1.27
C ASP A 109 -3.63 3.01 -0.59
N GLN A 110 -2.75 3.74 -1.27
CA GLN A 110 -1.45 4.10 -0.70
C GLN A 110 -1.59 5.12 0.43
N PHE A 111 -2.57 6.02 0.31
CA PHE A 111 -2.90 7.04 1.30
C PHE A 111 -4.31 6.81 1.83
N ASP A 112 -4.54 7.08 3.12
CA ASP A 112 -5.88 6.97 3.71
C ASP A 112 -6.76 8.19 3.36
N GLY A 113 -6.20 9.39 3.46
CA GLY A 113 -6.92 10.66 3.32
C GLY A 113 -6.69 11.42 2.04
N GLY A 114 -5.97 10.87 1.04
CA GLY A 114 -5.37 11.60 -0.08
C GLY A 114 -6.13 12.84 -0.58
N PRO A 115 -7.39 12.72 -1.03
CA PRO A 115 -8.21 13.82 -1.57
C PRO A 115 -8.62 14.89 -0.56
N PHE A 116 -8.57 14.56 0.72
CA PHE A 116 -8.98 15.42 1.83
C PHE A 116 -7.80 16.14 2.48
N LEU A 117 -6.56 15.88 2.05
CA LEU A 117 -5.33 16.54 2.49
C LEU A 117 -5.10 17.86 1.74
N SER A 118 -4.44 18.84 2.39
CA SER A 118 -3.91 20.00 1.66
C SER A 118 -2.74 19.59 0.76
N ASP A 119 -2.35 20.45 -0.18
CA ASP A 119 -1.20 20.17 -1.05
C ASP A 119 0.08 19.92 -0.23
N GLU A 120 0.30 20.69 0.84
CA GLU A 120 1.46 20.52 1.73
C GLU A 120 1.42 19.18 2.48
N GLU A 121 0.27 18.84 3.06
CA GLU A 121 0.07 17.58 3.79
C GLU A 121 0.21 16.37 2.86
N TRP A 122 -0.28 16.49 1.62
CA TRP A 122 -0.13 15.46 0.60
C TRP A 122 1.35 15.27 0.22
N GLN A 123 2.11 16.36 0.05
CA GLN A 123 3.55 16.27 -0.22
C GLN A 123 4.32 15.64 0.95
N GLU A 124 3.95 15.96 2.19
CA GLU A 124 4.54 15.34 3.37
C GLU A 124 4.27 13.83 3.41
N SER A 125 3.01 13.42 3.20
CA SER A 125 2.62 12.02 3.09
C SER A 125 3.35 11.30 1.96
N LEU A 126 3.49 11.93 0.79
CA LEU A 126 4.23 11.36 -0.33
C LEU A 126 5.72 11.15 0.01
N ASN A 127 6.33 12.11 0.70
CA ASN A 127 7.73 12.01 1.12
C ASN A 127 7.93 10.91 2.17
N ARG A 128 7.00 10.78 3.12
CA ARG A 128 6.97 9.66 4.08
C ARG A 128 6.83 8.33 3.36
N PHE A 129 5.88 8.20 2.44
CA PHE A 129 5.70 7.00 1.62
C PHE A 129 6.98 6.62 0.86
N LYS A 130 7.59 7.59 0.17
CA LYS A 130 8.88 7.40 -0.52
C LYS A 130 9.98 6.92 0.43
N HIS A 131 10.04 7.49 1.64
CA HIS A 131 11.02 7.11 2.64
C HIS A 131 10.84 5.67 3.16
N ILE A 132 9.59 5.28 3.46
CA ILE A 132 9.21 3.94 3.97
C ILE A 132 9.64 2.86 2.98
N PHE A 133 9.32 3.06 1.69
CA PHE A 133 9.58 2.08 0.63
C PHE A 133 10.91 2.31 -0.10
N SER A 134 11.77 3.21 0.42
CA SER A 134 13.07 3.56 -0.18
C SER A 134 12.99 3.92 -1.68
N LEU A 135 11.94 4.64 -2.04
CA LEU A 135 11.63 5.11 -3.38
C LEU A 135 12.31 6.46 -3.58
N ASN A 136 13.57 6.46 -3.98
CA ASN A 136 14.27 7.71 -4.25
C ASN A 136 13.74 8.35 -5.55
N GLU A 137 13.59 9.68 -5.61
CA GLU A 137 13.04 10.41 -6.78
C GLU A 137 13.83 10.20 -8.09
N LYS A 138 15.06 9.69 -7.97
CA LYS A 138 15.94 9.38 -9.10
C LYS A 138 16.00 7.88 -9.44
N GLY A 139 15.21 7.03 -8.76
CA GLY A 139 15.16 5.58 -9.00
C GLY A 139 16.47 4.82 -8.75
N ARG A 140 17.37 5.35 -7.89
CA ARG A 140 18.75 4.82 -7.78
C ARG A 140 19.00 3.79 -6.68
N ASP A 141 18.15 3.67 -5.68
CA ASP A 141 18.42 2.73 -4.57
C ASP A 141 17.84 1.33 -4.82
N LEU A 142 16.71 1.25 -5.52
CA LEU A 142 16.13 0.01 -6.00
C LEU A 142 16.16 0.06 -7.53
N ALA A 143 17.07 -0.70 -8.14
CA ALA A 143 17.12 -0.87 -9.60
C ALA A 143 15.94 -1.74 -10.13
N ILE A 144 14.77 -1.62 -9.49
CA ILE A 144 13.57 -2.41 -9.72
C ILE A 144 12.49 -1.43 -10.21
N PRO A 145 11.88 -1.65 -11.38
CA PRO A 145 10.78 -0.82 -11.86
C PRO A 145 9.55 -0.93 -10.95
N ILE A 146 8.89 0.21 -10.74
CA ILE A 146 7.76 0.36 -9.80
C ILE A 146 6.57 1.00 -10.51
N TYR A 147 5.40 0.39 -10.37
CA TYR A 147 4.15 0.84 -10.94
C TYR A 147 3.12 1.13 -9.84
N TYR A 148 2.22 2.08 -10.10
CA TYR A 148 1.19 2.50 -9.16
C TYR A 148 -0.18 2.44 -9.82
N LEU A 149 -1.13 1.85 -9.12
CA LEU A 149 -2.56 1.94 -9.40
C LEU A 149 -3.20 2.68 -8.23
N PRO A 150 -4.03 3.70 -8.47
CA PRO A 150 -4.72 4.41 -7.40
C PRO A 150 -5.96 3.60 -6.93
N GLY A 151 -6.24 3.67 -5.64
CA GLY A 151 -7.42 3.09 -5.01
C GLY A 151 -8.50 4.14 -4.71
N ASN A 152 -9.51 3.73 -3.95
CA ASN A 152 -10.62 4.60 -3.59
C ASN A 152 -10.26 5.65 -2.55
N HIS A 153 -9.32 5.35 -1.64
CA HIS A 153 -8.83 6.31 -0.67
C HIS A 153 -7.92 7.35 -1.32
N ASP A 154 -7.20 7.01 -2.39
CA ASP A 154 -6.33 7.95 -3.11
C ASP A 154 -7.10 8.97 -3.97
N ILE A 155 -8.21 8.54 -4.58
CA ILE A 155 -9.04 9.37 -5.48
C ILE A 155 -10.27 9.96 -4.76
N GLY A 156 -10.79 9.27 -3.74
CA GLY A 156 -11.92 9.74 -2.93
C GLY A 156 -13.30 9.52 -3.56
N TYR A 157 -13.40 8.64 -4.56
CA TYR A 157 -14.67 8.45 -5.26
C TYR A 157 -15.78 7.86 -4.35
N ALA A 158 -15.43 7.23 -3.23
CA ALA A 158 -16.40 6.78 -2.21
C ALA A 158 -17.21 7.97 -1.62
N GLY A 159 -16.55 9.10 -1.37
CA GLY A 159 -17.21 10.33 -0.92
C GLY A 159 -18.08 10.98 -2.01
N PHE A 160 -17.73 10.75 -3.28
CA PHE A 160 -18.54 11.20 -4.41
C PHE A 160 -19.81 10.36 -4.57
N HIS A 161 -19.72 9.03 -4.42
CA HIS A 161 -20.90 8.15 -4.48
C HIS A 161 -21.93 8.44 -3.38
N SER A 162 -21.49 8.72 -2.16
CA SER A 162 -22.40 9.03 -1.05
C SER A 162 -23.12 10.37 -1.26
N ARG A 163 -22.46 11.35 -1.90
CA ARG A 163 -23.02 12.68 -2.16
C ARG A 163 -23.86 12.73 -3.45
N TYR A 164 -23.53 11.92 -4.46
CA TYR A 164 -24.18 11.90 -5.77
C TYR A 164 -24.53 10.47 -6.22
N PRO A 165 -25.45 9.78 -5.52
CA PRO A 165 -25.78 8.38 -5.83
C PRO A 165 -26.32 8.20 -7.25
N LYS A 166 -27.00 9.23 -7.80
CA LYS A 166 -27.54 9.22 -9.16
C LYS A 166 -26.45 9.20 -10.25
N VAL A 167 -25.27 9.78 -9.99
CA VAL A 167 -24.16 9.77 -10.96
C VAL A 167 -23.54 8.38 -11.04
N ALA A 168 -23.48 7.66 -9.91
CA ALA A 168 -23.08 6.25 -9.89
C ALA A 168 -23.95 5.43 -10.82
N THR A 169 -25.28 5.53 -10.67
CA THR A 169 -26.26 4.83 -11.49
C THR A 169 -26.16 5.22 -12.96
N LEU A 170 -25.95 6.51 -13.27
CA LEU A 170 -25.77 6.96 -14.65
C LEU A 170 -24.50 6.37 -15.27
N LEU A 171 -23.39 6.32 -14.52
CA LEU A 171 -22.13 5.72 -14.97
C LEU A 171 -22.24 4.21 -15.13
N THR A 172 -22.97 3.51 -14.25
CA THR A 172 -23.22 2.06 -14.41
C THR A 172 -24.10 1.79 -15.63
N LEU A 173 -25.12 2.62 -15.87
CA LEU A 173 -25.98 2.52 -17.05
C LEU A 173 -25.21 2.82 -18.35
N VAL A 174 -24.37 3.86 -18.36
CA VAL A 174 -23.49 4.17 -19.48
C VAL A 174 -22.48 3.06 -19.70
N TRP A 175 -21.87 2.49 -18.64
CA TRP A 175 -20.97 1.34 -18.74
C TRP A 175 -21.69 0.11 -19.32
N PHE A 176 -22.91 -0.18 -18.85
CA PHE A 176 -23.71 -1.28 -19.37
C PHE A 176 -24.08 -1.07 -20.84
N TYR A 177 -24.42 0.17 -21.23
CA TYR A 177 -24.74 0.53 -22.61
C TYR A 177 -23.51 0.41 -23.53
N LEU A 178 -22.36 0.95 -23.11
CA LEU A 178 -21.10 0.87 -23.87
C LEU A 178 -20.55 -0.56 -23.97
N SER A 179 -20.79 -1.40 -22.96
CA SER A 179 -20.44 -2.83 -22.95
C SER A 179 -21.32 -3.66 -23.88
N MET A 180 -22.61 -3.30 -24.01
CA MET A 180 -23.54 -3.90 -24.97
C MET A 180 -23.20 -3.55 -26.44
N ASP A 181 -22.63 -2.36 -26.67
CA ASP A 181 -22.29 -1.87 -28.02
C ASP A 181 -20.92 -2.36 -28.54
N GLY A 182 -20.22 -3.23 -27.80
CA GLY A 182 -18.98 -3.86 -28.26
C GLY A 182 -17.79 -2.90 -28.45
N LEU A 183 -17.85 -1.70 -27.84
CA LEU A 183 -16.78 -0.71 -27.93
C LEU A 183 -15.58 -1.15 -27.07
N PRO A 184 -14.34 -1.10 -27.59
CA PRO A 184 -13.16 -1.50 -26.83
C PRO A 184 -12.90 -0.54 -25.66
N PHE A 185 -12.23 -1.08 -24.64
CA PHE A 185 -11.85 -0.47 -23.36
C PHE A 185 -11.22 0.95 -23.33
N PRO A 186 -10.60 1.53 -24.39
CA PRO A 186 -9.85 2.79 -24.23
C PRO A 186 -10.68 4.05 -23.98
N VAL A 187 -11.99 4.04 -24.25
CA VAL A 187 -12.80 5.27 -24.26
C VAL A 187 -13.08 5.82 -22.85
N LEU A 188 -13.06 4.96 -21.82
CA LEU A 188 -13.41 5.37 -20.45
C LEU A 188 -12.33 6.27 -19.79
N TYR A 189 -11.07 6.15 -20.20
CA TYR A 189 -9.96 6.94 -19.62
C TYR A 189 -10.04 8.44 -19.97
N LEU A 190 -10.64 8.80 -21.12
CA LEU A 190 -10.73 10.18 -21.58
C LEU A 190 -11.77 11.02 -20.84
N VAL A 191 -12.79 10.39 -20.23
CA VAL A 191 -13.84 11.11 -19.50
C VAL A 191 -13.37 11.58 -18.13
N TYR A 192 -12.46 10.85 -17.48
CA TYR A 192 -11.96 11.22 -16.14
C TYR A 192 -10.89 12.33 -16.19
N SER A 193 -10.09 12.37 -17.26
CA SER A 193 -9.03 13.38 -17.46
C SER A 193 -9.57 14.82 -17.61
N ASN A 194 -10.80 15.00 -18.07
CA ASN A 194 -11.37 16.34 -18.34
C ASN A 194 -12.03 17.00 -17.13
N PHE A 195 -12.24 16.29 -16.01
CA PHE A 195 -12.89 16.87 -14.83
C PHE A 195 -11.96 17.77 -14.00
N LYS A 196 -10.63 17.64 -14.14
CA LYS A 196 -9.66 18.51 -13.44
C LYS A 196 -9.55 19.92 -14.04
N GLU A 197 -9.98 20.11 -15.30
CA GLU A 197 -10.00 21.44 -15.93
C GLU A 197 -11.29 22.23 -15.68
N LEU A 198 -12.37 21.57 -15.23
CA LEU A 198 -13.68 22.22 -15.02
C LEU A 198 -13.86 22.93 -13.67
N ASN A 199 -12.91 22.80 -12.74
CA ASN A 199 -12.95 23.45 -11.41
C ASN A 199 -12.08 24.72 -11.31
N LYS A 200 -11.78 25.38 -12.43
CA LYS A 200 -11.24 26.75 -12.45
C LYS A 200 -12.33 27.76 -12.87
N TRP A 201 -13.39 27.89 -12.09
CA TRP A 201 -14.27 29.07 -12.01
C TRP A 201 -14.91 29.14 -10.62
#